data_AF-A0A7J3KHB1-F1
#
_entry.id   AF-A0A7J3KHB1-F1
#
_cell.length_a   1.000
_cell.length_b   1.000
_cell.length_c   1.000
_cell.angle_alpha   90.00
_cell.angle_beta   90.00
_cell.angle_gamma   90.00
#
_symmetry.space_group_name_H-M   'P 1'
#
loop_
_entity.id
_entity.type
_entity.pdbx_description
1 polymer ?
#
loop_
_entity_poly.entity_id
_entity_poly.type
_entity_poly.pdbx_seq_one_letter_code
_entity_poly.pdbx_strand_id
1 'polypeptide(L)'
;MEPLLQPKLFIKRDDGGSAMKCAICSREATENGYCELHAKAYKNILRKYEVWKRAMGISWKEYLSQIVKNPFTGEWAKEVAEHLAKTEVEYGGA
;
A
#
# COMPACT_ATOMS: atom_id res chain seq x y z
N MET A 1 -20.78 5.29 -2.29
CA MET A 1 -19.54 5.55 -3.04
C MET A 1 -18.44 5.61 -2.00
N GLU A 2 -17.81 4.48 -1.70
CA GLU A 2 -16.83 4.38 -0.60
C GLU A 2 -15.73 5.43 -0.82
N PRO A 3 -15.52 6.36 0.11
CA PRO A 3 -14.45 7.35 -0.01
C PRO A 3 -13.12 6.58 -0.01
N LEU A 4 -12.34 6.83 -1.05
CA LEU A 4 -11.02 6.26 -1.28
C LEU A 4 -10.20 6.36 0.02
N LEU A 5 -10.05 5.22 0.69
CA LEU A 5 -9.22 5.03 1.86
C LEU A 5 -7.80 5.46 1.47
N GLN A 6 -7.45 6.69 1.83
CA GLN A 6 -6.07 7.08 2.04
C GLN A 6 -5.83 6.81 3.52
N PRO A 7 -5.14 5.72 3.90
CA PRO A 7 -4.63 5.61 5.25
C PRO A 7 -3.69 6.79 5.42
N LYS A 8 -4.06 7.72 6.31
CA LYS A 8 -3.13 8.73 6.77
C LYS A 8 -2.03 7.98 7.48
N LEU A 9 -0.91 7.72 6.80
CA LEU A 9 0.34 7.35 7.45
C LEU A 9 0.72 8.52 8.37
N PHE A 10 0.25 8.47 9.61
CA PHE A 10 0.62 9.41 10.66
C PHE A 10 2.07 9.15 11.03
N ILE A 11 3.00 9.73 10.25
CA ILE A 11 4.41 9.74 10.64
C ILE A 11 4.59 10.88 11.66
N LYS A 12 4.92 10.51 12.90
CA LYS A 12 5.34 11.48 13.94
C LYS A 12 6.64 12.15 13.47
N ARG A 13 6.72 13.47 13.58
CA ARG A 13 7.88 14.28 13.19
C ARG A 13 8.86 14.31 14.37
N ASP A 14 10.08 13.81 14.17
CA ASP A 14 11.20 14.04 15.08
C ASP A 14 12.12 15.12 14.48
N ASP A 15 12.32 16.20 15.23
CA ASP A 15 12.98 17.47 14.91
C ASP A 15 14.52 17.41 14.81
N GLY A 16 15.06 16.34 14.24
CA GLY A 16 16.50 16.12 14.12
C GLY A 16 16.92 15.41 12.83
N GLY A 17 16.90 16.12 11.70
CA GLY A 17 17.77 15.88 10.54
C GLY A 17 17.96 14.46 9.98
N SER A 18 17.00 13.55 10.12
CA SER A 18 17.06 12.20 9.55
C SER A 18 15.98 12.02 8.48
N ALA A 19 16.38 11.63 7.27
CA ALA A 19 15.45 11.31 6.20
C ALA A 19 14.52 10.18 6.65
N MET A 20 13.20 10.38 6.50
CA MET A 20 12.22 9.35 6.84
C MET A 20 12.53 8.06 6.09
N LYS A 21 12.31 6.92 6.73
CA LYS A 21 12.54 5.60 6.13
C LYS A 21 11.26 5.03 5.54
N CYS A 22 11.42 4.20 4.52
CA CYS A 22 10.31 3.47 3.91
C CYS A 22 9.62 2.59 4.96
N ALA A 23 8.30 2.55 4.95
CA ALA A 23 7.51 1.73 5.87
C ALA A 23 7.74 0.21 5.70
N ILE A 24 8.30 -0.21 4.56
CA ILE A 24 8.51 -1.63 4.21
C ILE A 24 10.00 -2.01 4.25
N CYS A 25 10.93 -1.09 3.97
CA CYS A 25 12.35 -1.39 3.89
C CYS A 25 13.23 -0.25 4.46
N SER A 26 14.54 -0.46 4.55
CA SER A 26 15.46 0.51 5.18
C SER A 26 15.86 1.71 4.29
N ARG A 27 15.34 1.81 3.06
CA ARG A 27 15.62 2.92 2.14
C ARG A 27 14.93 4.20 2.58
N GLU A 28 15.39 5.33 2.06
CA GLU A 28 14.75 6.62 2.33
C GLU A 28 13.37 6.69 1.67
N ALA A 29 12.41 7.18 2.45
CA ALA A 29 11.07 7.48 1.98
C ALA A 29 11.10 8.75 1.15
N THR A 30 10.37 8.71 0.06
CA THR A 30 10.23 9.82 -0.89
C THR A 30 8.82 10.38 -0.81
N GLU A 31 7.81 9.51 -0.86
CA GLU A 31 6.41 9.89 -0.92
C GLU A 31 5.55 8.80 -0.27
N ASN A 32 4.46 9.19 0.40
CA ASN A 32 3.52 8.27 1.06
C ASN A 32 4.20 7.33 2.08
N GLY A 33 5.32 7.74 2.68
CA GLY A 33 6.08 6.89 3.60
C GLY A 33 6.80 5.71 2.92
N TYR A 34 6.91 5.70 1.60
CA TYR A 34 7.58 4.64 0.83
C TYR A 34 8.84 5.15 0.12
N CYS A 35 9.82 4.27 -0.10
CA CYS A 35 10.92 4.55 -1.04
C CYS A 35 10.38 4.62 -2.48
N GLU A 36 11.18 5.14 -3.41
CA GLU A 36 10.75 5.36 -4.81
C GLU A 36 10.07 4.13 -5.44
N LEU A 37 10.64 2.93 -5.25
CA LEU A 37 10.12 1.70 -5.84
C LEU A 37 8.79 1.26 -5.21
N HIS A 38 8.71 1.30 -3.87
CA HIS A 38 7.46 0.99 -3.15
C HIS A 38 6.38 2.05 -3.42
N ALA A 39 6.74 3.33 -3.58
CA ALA A 39 5.80 4.40 -3.92
C ALA A 39 5.21 4.18 -5.33
N LYS A 40 6.05 3.79 -6.29
CA LYS A 40 5.60 3.45 -7.66
C LYS A 40 4.67 2.22 -7.65
N ALA A 41 5.01 1.20 -6.88
CA ALA A 41 4.17 0.01 -6.71
C ALA A 41 2.82 0.36 -6.08
N TYR A 42 2.81 1.16 -5.01
CA TYR A 42 1.60 1.66 -4.35
C TYR A 42 0.67 2.39 -5.31
N LYS A 43 1.20 3.35 -6.10
CA LYS A 43 0.42 4.06 -7.13
C LYS A 43 -0.18 3.12 -8.17
N ASN A 44 0.56 2.09 -8.57
CA ASN A 44 0.08 1.11 -9.54
C ASN A 44 -1.05 0.25 -8.98
N ILE A 45 -0.95 -0.20 -7.72
CA ILE A 45 -1.99 -0.96 -7.03
C ILE A 45 -3.29 -0.13 -6.95
N LEU A 46 -3.21 1.11 -6.46
CA LEU A 46 -4.37 2.00 -6.40
C LEU A 46 -5.04 2.20 -7.77
N ARG A 47 -4.24 2.46 -8.81
CA ARG A 47 -4.77 2.68 -10.17
C ARG A 47 -5.44 1.43 -10.75
N LYS A 48 -4.91 0.24 -10.46
CA LYS A 48 -5.39 -1.02 -11.06
C LYS A 48 -6.60 -1.60 -10.34
N TYR A 49 -6.85 -1.22 -9.09
CA TYR A 49 -8.03 -1.68 -8.36
C TYR A 49 -9.34 -1.37 -9.07
N GLU A 50 -9.55 -0.13 -9.54
CA GLU A 50 -10.80 0.23 -10.23
C GLU A 50 -11.04 -0.59 -11.52
N VAL A 51 -9.96 -1.06 -12.15
CA VAL A 51 -10.06 -1.96 -13.30
C VAL A 51 -10.51 -3.35 -12.86
N TRP A 52 -9.90 -3.90 -11.81
CA TRP A 52 -10.24 -5.23 -11.28
C TRP A 52 -11.63 -5.25 -10.65
N LYS A 53 -11.98 -4.23 -9.87
CA LYS A 53 -13.30 -4.06 -9.24
C LYS A 53 -14.41 -4.05 -10.29
N ARG A 54 -14.24 -3.29 -11.37
CA ARG A 54 -15.23 -3.24 -12.46
C ARG A 54 -15.31 -4.54 -13.27
N ALA A 55 -14.19 -5.22 -13.47
CA ALA A 55 -14.15 -6.46 -14.26
C ALA A 55 -14.64 -7.68 -13.48
N MET A 56 -14.41 -7.72 -12.16
CA MET A 56 -14.58 -8.92 -11.34
C MET A 56 -15.53 -8.73 -10.14
N GLY A 57 -15.95 -7.50 -9.83
CA GLY A 57 -16.81 -7.22 -8.67
C GLY A 57 -16.14 -7.42 -7.31
N ILE A 58 -14.81 -7.51 -7.26
CA ILE A 58 -14.07 -7.83 -6.02
C ILE A 58 -13.94 -6.63 -5.08
N SER A 59 -13.89 -6.93 -3.79
CA SER A 59 -13.52 -5.98 -2.74
C SER A 59 -12.03 -5.65 -2.76
N TRP A 60 -11.65 -4.61 -2.02
CA TRP A 60 -10.27 -4.16 -1.89
C TRP A 60 -9.39 -5.23 -1.21
N LYS A 61 -9.89 -5.87 -0.15
CA LYS A 61 -9.21 -6.99 0.52
C LYS A 61 -8.97 -8.18 -0.42
N GLU A 62 -9.96 -8.56 -1.21
CA GLU A 62 -9.81 -9.65 -2.20
C GLU A 62 -8.82 -9.27 -3.29
N TYR A 63 -8.83 -8.02 -3.73
CA TYR A 63 -7.87 -7.50 -4.69
C TYR A 63 -6.43 -7.61 -4.18
N LEU A 64 -6.15 -7.12 -2.97
CA LEU A 64 -4.83 -7.26 -2.36
C LEU A 64 -4.43 -8.73 -2.18
N SER A 65 -5.37 -9.59 -1.74
CA SER A 65 -5.10 -11.03 -1.61
C SER A 65 -4.71 -11.68 -2.94
N GLN A 66 -5.33 -11.29 -4.04
CA GLN A 66 -4.98 -11.78 -5.38
C GLN A 66 -3.61 -11.28 -5.83
N ILE A 67 -3.25 -10.03 -5.55
CA ILE A 67 -1.90 -9.50 -5.83
C ILE A 67 -0.84 -10.34 -5.11
N VAL A 68 -1.04 -10.61 -3.82
CA VAL A 68 -0.09 -11.38 -2.98
C VAL A 68 0.02 -12.84 -3.41
N LYS A 69 -1.08 -13.47 -3.81
CA LYS A 69 -1.07 -14.90 -4.20
C LYS A 69 -0.56 -15.13 -5.63
N ASN A 70 -0.54 -14.11 -6.48
CA ASN A 70 -0.15 -14.26 -7.88
C ASN A 70 1.39 -14.38 -8.03
N PRO A 71 1.90 -15.51 -8.55
CA PRO A 71 3.35 -15.72 -8.71
C PRO A 71 4.00 -14.81 -9.76
N PHE A 72 3.20 -14.17 -10.62
CA PHE A 72 3.67 -13.21 -11.63
C PHE A 72 3.70 -11.76 -11.14
N THR A 73 3.24 -11.50 -9.91
CA THR A 73 3.35 -10.18 -9.29
C THR A 73 4.80 -9.89 -8.94
N GLY A 74 5.33 -8.75 -9.40
CA GLY A 74 6.67 -8.30 -9.01
C GLY A 74 6.78 -8.01 -7.51
N GLU A 75 7.94 -8.30 -6.93
CA GLU A 75 8.23 -8.25 -5.49
C GLU A 75 7.76 -6.95 -4.82
N TRP A 76 8.11 -5.78 -5.37
CA TRP A 76 7.72 -4.47 -4.85
C TRP A 76 6.19 -4.30 -4.70
N ALA A 77 5.40 -4.83 -5.65
CA ALA A 77 3.95 -4.77 -5.57
C ALA A 77 3.39 -5.78 -4.56
N LYS A 78 4.04 -6.93 -4.44
CA LYS A 78 3.68 -7.94 -3.44
C LYS A 78 3.83 -7.39 -2.02
N GLU A 79 4.99 -6.82 -1.71
CA GLU A 79 5.29 -6.27 -0.40
C GLU A 79 4.35 -5.11 -0.02
N VAL A 80 4.04 -4.23 -0.97
CA VAL A 80 3.07 -3.14 -0.73
C VAL A 80 1.67 -3.69 -0.50
N ALA A 81 1.23 -4.70 -1.27
CA ALA A 81 -0.07 -5.32 -1.06
C ALA A 81 -0.17 -6.01 0.30
N GLU A 82 0.89 -6.69 0.75
CA GLU A 82 0.97 -7.27 2.09
C GLU A 82 0.93 -6.20 3.18
N HIS A 83 1.66 -5.10 3.01
CA HIS A 83 1.65 -3.98 3.95
C HIS A 83 0.24 -3.37 4.07
N LEU A 84 -0.41 -3.08 2.94
CA LEU A 84 -1.77 -2.52 2.92
C LEU A 84 -2.80 -3.46 3.56
N ALA A 85 -2.72 -4.76 3.26
CA ALA A 85 -3.62 -5.76 3.82
C ALA A 85 -3.49 -5.89 5.36
N LYS A 86 -2.29 -5.66 5.90
CA LYS A 86 -2.06 -5.60 7.36
C LYS A 86 -2.64 -4.33 7.97
N THR A 87 -2.45 -3.18 7.33
CA THR A 87 -2.96 -1.89 7.85
C THR A 87 -4.49 -1.79 7.85
N GLU A 88 -5.21 -2.49 6.95
CA GLU A 88 -6.67 -2.54 7.00
C GLU A 88 -7.22 -3.28 8.23
N VAL A 89 -6.49 -4.29 8.73
CA VAL A 89 -6.92 -5.06 9.89
C VAL A 89 -6.90 -4.21 11.15
N GLU A 90 -6.01 -3.22 11.24
CA GLU A 90 -5.87 -2.34 12.40
C GLU A 90 -6.98 -1.27 12.51
N TYR A 91 -7.73 -0.99 11.44
CA TYR A 91 -8.84 -0.02 11.43
C TYR A 91 -10.24 -0.66 11.36
N GLY A 92 -10.33 -1.99 11.22
CA GLY A 92 -11.59 -2.75 11.22
C GLY A 92 -11.89 -3.47 12.54
N GLY A 93 -11.10 -3.20 13.58
CA GLY A 93 -11.18 -3.83 14.89
C GLY A 93 -11.38 -2.83 16.03
N ALA A 94 -12.49 -2.08 16.00
CA ALA A 94 -13.20 -1.51 17.16
C ALA A 94 -14.45 -0.74 16.67
#